data_AF-A0A7T8KCP7-F1
#
_entry.id   AF-A0A7T8KCP7-F1
#
_cell.length_a   1.000
_cell.length_b   1.000
_cell.length_c   1.000
_cell.angle_alpha   90.00
_cell.angle_beta   90.00
_cell.angle_gamma   90.00
#
_symmetry.space_group_name_H-M   'P 1'
#
loop_
_entity.id
_entity.type
_entity.pdbx_description
1 polymer ?
#
loop_
_entity_poly.entity_id
_entity_poly.type
_entity_poly.pdbx_seq_one_letter_code
_entity_poly.pdbx_strand_id
1 'polypeptide(L)'
;MLEAVKVTRSQMMAWRTDEEFHDLFEKAVSKVDELDLDPLSVPRKRNPPRRLTGTAAPFHPTSPEQHFRQQYLAFIDAIIVQMDDRYDSSQCNLAAYKVLGDMLISGKVLDEKAIKQYPELQKDVLAVQLAMYRQTTEAKSVQEAREAYKAMTPEVRNLFPQVATLM
;
A
#
# COMPACT_ATOMS: atom_id res chain seq x y z
N MET A 1 -5.54 -2.54 6.66
CA MET A 1 -4.68 -2.31 5.48
C MET A 1 -3.71 -1.16 5.70
N LEU A 2 -4.14 0.11 5.82
CA LEU A 2 -3.22 1.26 5.98
C LEU A 2 -2.24 1.13 7.16
N GLU A 3 -2.72 0.67 8.33
CA GLU A 3 -1.83 0.43 9.49
C GLU A 3 -0.84 -0.71 9.23
N ALA A 4 -1.25 -1.76 8.52
CA ALA A 4 -0.34 -2.83 8.13
C ALA A 4 0.75 -2.31 7.18
N VAL A 5 0.38 -1.47 6.20
CA VAL A 5 1.34 -0.83 5.29
C VAL A 5 2.34 0.03 6.07
N LYS A 6 1.90 0.82 7.05
CA LYS A 6 2.81 1.60 7.92
C LYS A 6 3.80 0.71 8.65
N VAL A 7 3.33 -0.38 9.28
CA VAL A 7 4.20 -1.32 10.01
C VAL A 7 5.18 -2.00 9.06
N THR A 8 4.71 -2.52 7.92
CA THR A 8 5.57 -3.17 6.92
C THR A 8 6.59 -2.19 6.37
N ARG A 9 6.21 -0.95 6.07
CA ARG A 9 7.14 0.09 5.62
C ARG A 9 8.23 0.38 6.65
N SER A 10 7.86 0.56 7.92
CA SER A 10 8.83 0.77 9.00
C SER A 10 9.81 -0.40 9.10
N GLN A 11 9.33 -1.63 8.93
CA GLN A 11 10.19 -2.81 8.91
C GLN A 11 11.14 -2.82 7.69
N MET A 12 10.63 -2.49 6.50
CA MET A 12 11.45 -2.41 5.28
C MET A 12 12.52 -1.33 5.41
N MET A 13 12.20 -0.20 6.05
CA MET A 13 13.18 0.84 6.37
C MET A 13 14.24 0.37 7.36
N ALA A 14 13.87 -0.42 8.37
CA ALA A 14 14.81 -1.00 9.32
C ALA A 14 15.78 -1.99 8.62
N TRP A 15 15.30 -2.73 7.63
CA TRP A 15 16.12 -3.62 6.80
C TRP A 15 17.01 -2.88 5.79
N ARG A 16 16.81 -1.57 5.58
CA ARG A 16 17.59 -0.78 4.62
C ARG A 16 18.97 -0.39 5.18
N THR A 17 19.71 -1.34 5.72
CA THR A 17 21.05 -1.16 6.28
C THR A 17 22.03 -2.14 5.67
N ASP A 18 23.32 -1.79 5.74
CA ASP A 18 24.39 -2.66 5.25
C ASP A 18 24.60 -3.88 6.16
N GLU A 19 24.30 -3.74 7.45
CA GLU A 19 24.37 -4.80 8.45
C GLU A 19 23.35 -5.91 8.16
N GLU A 20 22.07 -5.54 7.96
CA GLU A 20 21.00 -6.51 7.64
C GLU A 20 21.25 -7.21 6.30
N PHE A 21 21.80 -6.49 5.33
CA PHE A 21 22.25 -7.10 4.08
C PHE A 21 23.37 -8.12 4.32
N HIS A 22 24.41 -7.73 5.06
CA HIS A 22 25.57 -8.58 5.31
C HIS A 22 25.18 -9.86 6.07
N ASP A 23 24.33 -9.73 7.09
CA ASP A 23 23.78 -10.88 7.83
C ASP A 23 23.00 -11.85 6.92
N LEU A 24 22.22 -11.32 5.97
CA LEU A 24 21.50 -12.14 4.99
C LEU A 24 22.46 -12.81 4.00
N PHE A 25 23.48 -12.07 3.55
CA PHE A 25 24.48 -12.56 2.61
C PHE A 25 25.30 -13.70 3.21
N GLU A 26 25.79 -13.56 4.44
CA GLU A 26 26.52 -14.59 5.17
C GLU A 26 25.70 -15.87 5.37
N LYS A 27 24.40 -15.73 5.69
CA LYS A 27 23.47 -16.86 5.76
C LYS A 27 23.32 -17.56 4.42
N ALA A 28 23.28 -16.80 3.32
CA ALA A 28 23.18 -17.36 1.98
C ALA A 28 24.46 -18.10 1.58
N VAL A 29 25.64 -17.53 1.87
CA VAL A 29 26.94 -18.19 1.65
C VAL A 29 27.02 -19.49 2.44
N SER A 30 26.69 -19.45 3.74
CA SER A 30 26.67 -20.64 4.60
C SER A 30 25.75 -21.73 4.05
N LYS A 31 24.58 -21.36 3.51
CA LYS A 31 23.63 -22.30 2.91
C LYS A 31 24.12 -22.92 1.60
N VAL A 32 24.86 -22.15 0.80
CA VAL A 32 25.49 -22.66 -0.42
C VAL A 32 26.53 -23.72 -0.08
N ASP A 33 27.36 -23.46 0.94
CA ASP A 33 28.37 -24.40 1.41
C ASP A 33 27.73 -25.65 2.04
N GLU A 34 26.68 -25.50 2.86
CA GLU A 34 25.95 -26.62 3.46
C GLU A 34 25.33 -27.56 2.41
N LEU A 35 24.91 -27.03 1.26
CA LEU A 35 24.23 -27.77 0.21
C LEU A 35 25.17 -28.20 -0.93
N ASP A 36 26.48 -27.93 -0.82
CA ASP A 36 27.49 -28.18 -1.85
C ASP A 36 27.09 -27.60 -3.23
N LEU A 37 26.58 -26.37 -3.21
CA LEU A 37 26.17 -25.63 -4.40
C LEU A 37 27.31 -24.75 -4.93
N ASP A 38 27.16 -24.30 -6.19
CA ASP A 38 28.09 -23.35 -6.77
C ASP A 38 28.13 -22.04 -5.96
N PRO A 39 29.33 -21.48 -5.69
CA PRO A 39 29.48 -20.22 -4.97
C PRO A 39 28.73 -19.06 -5.63
N LEU A 40 28.24 -18.14 -4.80
CA LEU A 40 27.63 -16.89 -5.28
C LEU A 40 28.62 -16.14 -6.17
N SER A 41 28.21 -15.82 -7.39
CA SER A 41 29.06 -15.20 -8.40
C SER A 41 28.43 -13.94 -9.01
N VAL A 42 29.27 -13.06 -9.53
CA VAL A 42 28.80 -11.87 -10.27
C VAL A 42 28.36 -12.31 -11.67
N PRO A 43 27.19 -11.86 -12.16
CA PRO A 43 26.76 -12.16 -13.52
C PRO A 43 27.79 -11.75 -14.57
N ARG A 44 27.83 -12.50 -15.67
CA ARG A 44 28.75 -12.25 -16.77
C ARG A 44 28.64 -10.80 -17.26
N LYS A 45 29.78 -10.11 -17.28
CA LYS A 45 29.90 -8.74 -17.79
C LYS A 45 29.48 -8.70 -19.27
N ARG A 46 28.45 -7.91 -19.59
CA ARG A 46 28.08 -7.59 -20.97
C ARG A 46 28.67 -6.23 -21.31
N ASN A 47 29.53 -6.19 -22.32
CA ASN A 47 30.06 -4.93 -22.83
C ASN A 47 29.10 -4.35 -23.87
N PRO A 48 28.56 -3.13 -23.65
CA PRO A 48 27.74 -2.48 -24.65
C PRO A 48 28.57 -2.14 -25.91
N PRO A 49 27.93 -2.04 -27.09
CA PRO A 49 28.64 -1.70 -28.33
C PRO A 49 29.37 -0.37 -28.23
N ARG A 50 30.61 -0.30 -28.76
CA ARG A 50 31.49 0.88 -28.65
C ARG A 50 30.87 2.19 -29.16
N ARG A 51 29.93 2.10 -30.10
CA ARG A 51 29.19 3.25 -30.66
C ARG A 51 28.23 3.91 -29.65
N LEU A 52 27.85 3.20 -28.59
CA LEU A 52 26.91 3.63 -27.56
C LEU A 52 27.61 3.94 -26.22
N THR A 53 28.95 3.87 -26.18
CA THR A 53 29.74 4.05 -24.96
C THR A 53 30.72 5.21 -25.11
N GLY A 54 30.87 6.04 -24.07
CA GLY A 54 31.89 7.10 -24.01
C GLY A 54 33.29 6.57 -23.69
N THR A 55 34.20 7.49 -23.36
CA THR A 55 35.59 7.18 -22.94
C THR A 55 35.69 6.64 -21.51
N ALA A 56 34.62 6.74 -20.71
CA ALA A 56 34.58 6.26 -19.35
C ALA A 56 34.45 4.73 -19.29
N ALA A 57 35.16 4.11 -18.34
CA ALA A 57 35.03 2.68 -18.08
C ALA A 57 33.63 2.37 -17.50
N PRO A 58 32.95 1.31 -17.99
CA PRO A 58 31.67 0.89 -17.43
C PRO A 58 31.84 0.38 -15.99
N PHE A 59 30.92 0.77 -15.11
CA PHE A 59 30.87 0.21 -13.76
C PHE A 59 30.47 -1.26 -13.80
N HIS A 60 31.24 -2.09 -13.10
CA HIS A 60 30.90 -3.49 -12.86
C HIS A 60 31.17 -3.81 -11.39
N PRO A 61 30.26 -4.54 -10.70
CA PRO A 61 30.54 -5.04 -9.37
C PRO A 61 31.80 -5.91 -9.39
N THR A 62 32.67 -5.70 -8.42
CA THR A 62 33.95 -6.42 -8.31
C THR A 62 33.80 -7.69 -7.49
N SER A 63 32.85 -7.71 -6.55
CA SER A 63 32.52 -8.88 -5.72
C SER A 63 31.04 -9.28 -5.85
N PRO A 64 30.71 -10.56 -5.60
CA PRO A 64 29.32 -11.02 -5.49
C PRO A 64 28.55 -10.24 -4.43
N GLU A 65 29.18 -9.98 -3.28
CA GLU A 65 28.61 -9.19 -2.19
C GLU A 65 28.21 -7.78 -2.67
N GLN A 66 29.10 -7.08 -3.40
CA GLN A 66 28.79 -5.76 -3.95
C GLN A 66 27.62 -5.81 -4.95
N HIS A 67 27.55 -6.87 -5.77
CA HIS A 67 26.46 -7.05 -6.72
C HIS A 67 25.12 -7.25 -6.03
N PHE A 68 25.05 -8.19 -5.07
CA PHE A 68 23.82 -8.50 -4.35
C PHE A 68 23.40 -7.38 -3.39
N ARG A 69 24.35 -6.61 -2.83
CA ARG A 69 24.04 -5.41 -2.03
C ARG A 69 23.24 -4.40 -2.83
N GLN A 70 23.65 -4.14 -4.07
CA GLN A 70 22.93 -3.22 -4.96
C GLN A 70 21.52 -3.71 -5.25
N GLN A 71 21.35 -5.01 -5.51
CA GLN A 71 20.03 -5.60 -5.75
C GLN A 71 19.13 -5.55 -4.50
N TYR A 72 19.69 -5.89 -3.34
CA TYR A 72 19.00 -5.88 -2.06
C TYR A 72 18.44 -4.49 -1.74
N LEU A 73 19.30 -3.46 -1.80
CA LEU A 73 18.88 -2.09 -1.54
C LEU A 73 17.88 -1.60 -2.59
N ALA A 74 18.10 -1.91 -3.87
CA ALA A 74 17.16 -1.55 -4.93
C ALA A 74 15.78 -2.20 -4.74
N PHE A 75 15.74 -3.45 -4.28
CA PHE A 75 14.51 -4.16 -3.96
C PHE A 75 13.76 -3.52 -2.79
N ILE A 76 14.45 -3.23 -1.69
CA ILE A 76 13.85 -2.57 -0.52
C ILE A 76 13.36 -1.17 -0.90
N ASP A 77 14.17 -0.40 -1.63
CA ASP A 77 13.81 0.94 -2.08
C ASP A 77 12.57 0.91 -2.98
N ALA A 78 12.50 -0.06 -3.90
CA ALA A 78 11.32 -0.24 -4.74
C ALA A 78 10.06 -0.53 -3.90
N ILE A 79 10.15 -1.37 -2.87
CA ILE A 79 9.02 -1.65 -1.97
C ILE A 79 8.59 -0.40 -1.24
N ILE A 80 9.52 0.33 -0.63
CA ILE A 80 9.23 1.55 0.14
C ILE A 80 8.54 2.58 -0.76
N VAL A 81 9.11 2.85 -1.94
CA VAL A 81 8.56 3.81 -2.90
C VAL A 81 7.17 3.39 -3.37
N GLN A 82 6.97 2.11 -3.69
CA GLN A 82 5.64 1.63 -4.13
C GLN A 82 4.60 1.65 -3.02
N MET A 83 5.01 1.47 -1.75
CA MET A 83 4.12 1.62 -0.61
C MET A 83 3.72 3.08 -0.42
N ASP A 84 4.67 4.01 -0.53
CA ASP A 84 4.41 5.44 -0.39
C ASP A 84 3.52 5.94 -1.54
N ASP A 85 3.86 5.65 -2.80
CA ASP A 85 3.09 6.07 -3.97
C ASP A 85 1.62 5.62 -3.91
N ARG A 86 1.36 4.40 -3.43
CA ARG A 86 0.01 3.81 -3.42
C ARG A 86 -0.80 4.15 -2.17
N TYR A 87 -0.15 4.29 -1.03
CA TYR A 87 -0.81 4.35 0.28
C TYR A 87 -0.50 5.59 1.10
N ASP A 88 0.35 6.50 0.59
CA ASP A 88 0.55 7.78 1.25
C ASP A 88 -0.76 8.58 1.23
N SER A 89 -1.20 8.92 2.44
CA SER A 89 -2.37 9.76 2.68
C SER A 89 -2.28 11.15 2.05
N SER A 90 -1.07 11.62 1.71
CA SER A 90 -0.87 12.91 1.05
C SER A 90 -1.19 12.87 -0.46
N GLN A 91 -1.00 11.70 -1.10
CA GLN A 91 -1.15 11.53 -2.56
C GLN A 91 -2.39 10.74 -2.94
N CYS A 92 -2.81 9.79 -2.10
CA CYS A 92 -3.91 8.87 -2.38
C CYS A 92 -5.06 9.07 -1.36
N ASN A 93 -6.26 9.35 -1.87
CA ASN A 93 -7.48 9.52 -1.05
C ASN A 93 -7.97 8.22 -0.40
N LEU A 94 -7.21 7.11 -0.45
CA LEU A 94 -7.60 5.83 0.15
C LEU A 94 -7.87 5.96 1.66
N ALA A 95 -7.11 6.81 2.36
CA ALA A 95 -7.38 7.12 3.76
C ALA A 95 -8.76 7.79 3.94
N ALA A 96 -9.12 8.72 3.08
CA ALA A 96 -10.42 9.37 3.09
C ALA A 96 -11.55 8.37 2.76
N TYR A 97 -11.37 7.50 1.75
CA TYR A 97 -12.34 6.45 1.43
C TYR A 97 -12.54 5.44 2.56
N LYS A 98 -11.47 5.08 3.27
CA LYS A 98 -11.58 4.24 4.46
C LYS A 98 -12.46 4.92 5.52
N VAL A 99 -12.21 6.21 5.78
CA VAL A 99 -13.00 6.98 6.75
C VAL A 99 -14.47 7.06 6.34
N LEU A 100 -14.77 7.29 5.06
CA LEU A 100 -16.15 7.27 4.54
C LEU A 100 -16.79 5.88 4.72
N GLY A 101 -16.08 4.80 4.38
CA GLY A 101 -16.57 3.44 4.62
C GLY A 101 -16.83 3.15 6.11
N ASP A 102 -15.94 3.61 6.99
CA ASP A 102 -16.11 3.48 8.44
C ASP A 102 -17.32 4.29 8.95
N MET A 103 -17.62 5.46 8.36
CA MET A 103 -18.85 6.22 8.65
C MET A 103 -20.11 5.45 8.27
N LEU A 104 -20.11 4.81 7.09
CA LEU A 104 -21.22 3.99 6.62
C LEU A 104 -21.52 2.82 7.56
N ILE A 105 -20.47 2.12 8.01
CA ILE A 105 -20.60 0.95 8.88
C ILE A 105 -20.95 1.38 10.31
N SER A 106 -20.33 2.44 10.83
CA SER A 106 -20.56 2.89 12.21
C SER A 106 -21.90 3.61 12.40
N GLY A 107 -22.49 4.12 11.32
CA GLY A 107 -23.71 4.93 11.37
C GLY A 107 -23.48 6.31 11.98
N LYS A 108 -22.23 6.78 12.07
CA LYS A 108 -21.85 8.05 12.70
C LYS A 108 -20.87 8.81 11.82
N VAL A 109 -20.91 10.13 11.92
CA VAL A 109 -19.90 11.01 11.31
C VAL A 109 -18.63 10.96 12.17
N LEU A 110 -17.56 10.39 11.62
CA LEU A 110 -16.28 10.19 12.33
C LEU A 110 -15.29 11.33 12.12
N ASP A 111 -15.24 11.90 10.91
CA ASP A 111 -14.32 12.97 10.54
C ASP A 111 -14.98 14.02 9.64
N GLU A 112 -15.08 15.24 10.14
CA GLU A 112 -15.64 16.37 9.41
C GLU A 112 -14.72 16.88 8.29
N LYS A 113 -13.40 16.62 8.39
CA LYS A 113 -12.45 17.04 7.37
C LYS A 113 -12.61 16.23 6.08
N ALA A 114 -12.89 14.93 6.21
CA ALA A 114 -13.18 14.06 5.08
C ALA A 114 -14.45 14.53 4.35
N ILE A 115 -15.51 14.92 5.08
CA ILE A 115 -16.75 15.41 4.48
C ILE A 115 -16.53 16.74 3.74
N LYS A 116 -15.71 17.65 4.27
CA LYS A 116 -15.40 18.94 3.62
C LYS A 116 -14.71 18.80 2.26
N GLN A 117 -14.10 17.66 1.96
CA GLN A 117 -13.52 17.39 0.64
C GLN A 117 -14.59 17.13 -0.44
N TYR A 118 -15.82 16.80 -0.03
CA TYR A 118 -16.92 16.40 -0.92
C TYR A 118 -18.12 17.34 -0.71
N PRO A 119 -18.26 18.42 -1.51
CA PRO A 119 -19.33 19.41 -1.36
C PRO A 119 -20.75 18.84 -1.53
N GLU A 120 -20.88 17.69 -2.19
CA GLU A 120 -22.12 16.93 -2.35
C GLU A 120 -22.63 16.29 -1.04
N LEU A 121 -21.75 16.11 -0.04
CA LEU A 121 -22.10 15.52 1.25
C LEU A 121 -22.56 16.60 2.25
N GLN A 122 -23.83 16.54 2.62
CA GLN A 122 -24.42 17.43 3.62
C GLN A 122 -24.32 16.79 5.01
N LYS A 123 -23.42 17.30 5.85
CA LYS A 123 -23.11 16.77 7.19
C LYS A 123 -24.35 16.47 8.05
N ASP A 124 -25.25 17.45 8.20
CA ASP A 124 -26.36 17.34 9.14
C ASP A 124 -27.39 16.30 8.67
N VAL A 125 -27.67 16.27 7.37
CA VAL A 125 -28.58 15.30 6.75
C VAL A 125 -27.95 13.90 6.74
N LEU A 126 -26.65 13.82 6.44
CA LEU A 126 -25.89 12.58 6.42
C LEU A 126 -25.86 11.92 7.80
N ALA A 127 -25.64 12.68 8.88
CA ALA A 127 -25.61 12.14 10.24
C ALA A 127 -26.92 11.44 10.62
N VAL A 128 -28.06 12.05 10.27
CA VAL A 128 -29.39 11.49 10.52
C VAL A 128 -29.63 10.23 9.67
N GLN A 129 -29.27 10.29 8.38
CA GLN A 129 -29.46 9.16 7.47
C GLN A 129 -28.56 7.98 7.81
N LEU A 130 -27.30 8.20 8.20
CA LEU A 130 -26.40 7.14 8.64
C LEU A 130 -26.89 6.44 9.91
N ALA A 131 -27.41 7.20 10.88
CA ALA A 131 -27.96 6.63 12.10
C ALA A 131 -29.21 5.78 11.82
N MET A 132 -30.13 6.27 10.98
CA MET A 132 -31.30 5.51 10.56
C MET A 132 -30.92 4.27 9.74
N TYR A 133 -29.99 4.42 8.80
CA TYR A 133 -29.51 3.34 7.93
C TYR A 133 -28.85 2.21 8.73
N ARG A 134 -28.06 2.56 9.76
CA ARG A 134 -27.44 1.58 10.65
C ARG A 134 -28.46 0.81 11.49
N GLN A 135 -29.56 1.46 11.90
CA GLN A 135 -30.65 0.79 12.61
C GLN A 135 -31.44 -0.15 11.69
N THR A 136 -31.50 0.14 10.39
CA THR A 136 -32.19 -0.72 9.41
C THR A 136 -31.29 -1.83 8.88
N THR A 137 -29.98 -1.59 8.81
CA THR A 137 -29.01 -2.52 8.23
C THR A 137 -27.82 -2.70 9.17
N GLU A 138 -27.74 -3.87 9.80
CA GLU A 138 -26.59 -4.26 10.65
C GLU A 138 -25.38 -4.71 9.81
N ALA A 139 -25.11 -4.04 8.69
CA ALA A 139 -24.05 -4.41 7.76
C ALA A 139 -22.66 -4.32 8.42
N LYS A 140 -21.82 -5.35 8.25
CA LYS A 140 -20.47 -5.39 8.85
C LYS A 140 -19.39 -4.95 7.87
N SER A 141 -19.73 -4.86 6.59
CA SER A 141 -18.83 -4.41 5.53
C SER A 141 -19.52 -3.39 4.61
N VAL A 142 -18.73 -2.58 3.90
CA VAL A 142 -19.22 -1.63 2.89
C VAL A 142 -19.97 -2.37 1.77
N GLN A 143 -19.53 -3.58 1.42
CA GLN A 143 -20.17 -4.38 0.40
C GLN A 143 -21.54 -4.90 0.85
N GLU A 144 -21.64 -5.42 2.07
CA GLU A 144 -22.94 -5.79 2.66
C GLU A 144 -23.87 -4.58 2.77
N ALA A 145 -23.34 -3.41 3.15
CA ALA A 145 -24.11 -2.19 3.19
C ALA A 145 -24.66 -1.84 1.79
N ARG A 146 -23.85 -1.96 0.75
CA ARG A 146 -24.29 -1.71 -0.63
C ARG A 146 -25.35 -2.70 -1.12
N GLU A 147 -25.20 -3.97 -0.77
CA GLU A 147 -26.16 -5.01 -1.13
C GLU A 147 -27.50 -4.81 -0.39
N ALA A 148 -27.44 -4.47 0.90
CA ALA A 148 -28.61 -4.15 1.71
C ALA A 148 -29.36 -2.93 1.15
N TYR A 149 -28.64 -1.87 0.74
CA TYR A 149 -29.23 -0.70 0.09
C TYR A 149 -29.95 -1.07 -1.21
N LYS A 150 -29.33 -1.90 -2.06
CA LYS A 150 -29.94 -2.35 -3.33
C LYS A 150 -31.18 -3.21 -3.11
N ALA A 151 -31.21 -4.00 -2.05
CA ALA A 151 -32.33 -4.88 -1.70
C ALA A 151 -33.55 -4.12 -1.17
N MET A 152 -33.39 -2.89 -0.66
CA MET A 152 -34.50 -2.06 -0.19
C MET A 152 -35.47 -1.71 -1.32
N THR A 153 -36.74 -1.47 -0.98
CA THR A 153 -37.70 -0.93 -1.94
C THR A 153 -37.29 0.49 -2.38
N PRO A 154 -37.63 0.92 -3.60
CA PRO A 154 -37.24 2.24 -4.12
C PRO A 154 -37.67 3.40 -3.22
N GLU A 155 -38.85 3.29 -2.60
CA GLU A 155 -39.40 4.28 -1.67
C GLU A 155 -38.51 4.46 -0.44
N VAL A 156 -38.04 3.36 0.14
CA VAL A 156 -37.13 3.37 1.29
C VAL A 156 -35.75 3.88 0.89
N ARG A 157 -35.26 3.55 -0.31
CA ARG A 157 -33.99 4.09 -0.83
C ARG A 157 -34.00 5.61 -0.97
N ASN A 158 -35.13 6.19 -1.37
CA ASN A 158 -35.29 7.63 -1.51
C ASN A 158 -35.23 8.38 -0.18
N LEU A 159 -35.35 7.70 0.97
CA LEU A 159 -35.16 8.28 2.30
C LEU A 159 -33.68 8.47 2.66
N PHE A 160 -32.76 7.83 1.91
CA PHE A 160 -31.32 7.83 2.19
C PHE A 160 -30.47 8.37 1.02
N PRO A 161 -30.75 9.56 0.45
CA PRO A 161 -29.99 10.11 -0.67
C PRO A 161 -28.51 10.37 -0.34
N GLN A 162 -28.17 10.79 0.89
CA GLN A 162 -26.78 11.05 1.29
C GLN A 162 -26.00 9.74 1.48
N VAL A 163 -26.67 8.67 1.91
CA VAL A 163 -26.06 7.33 1.98
C VAL A 163 -25.80 6.81 0.57
N ALA A 164 -26.69 7.07 -0.39
CA ALA A 164 -26.48 6.72 -1.79
C ALA A 164 -25.26 7.43 -2.40
N THR A 165 -25.07 8.71 -2.09
CA THR A 165 -23.88 9.49 -2.53
C THR A 165 -22.58 8.96 -1.93
N LEU A 166 -22.65 8.26 -0.80
CA LEU A 166 -21.48 7.75 -0.07
C LEU A 166 -21.05 6.34 -0.51
N MET A 167 -21.87 5.63 -1.31
CA MET A 167 -21.61 4.26 -1.81
C MET A 167 -21.06 4.22 -3.24
#